data_AF-A0A2N3DRI1-F1
#
_entry.id   AF-A0A2N3DRI1-F1
#
_cell.length_a   1.000
_cell.length_b   1.000
_cell.length_c   1.000
_cell.angle_alpha   90.00
_cell.angle_beta   90.00
_cell.angle_gamma   90.00
#
_symmetry.space_group_name_H-M   'P 1'
#
loop_
_entity.id
_entity.type
_entity.pdbx_description
1 polymer ?
#
loop_
_entity_poly.entity_id
_entity_poly.type
_entity_poly.pdbx_seq_one_letter_code
_entity_poly.pdbx_strand_id
1 'polypeptide(L)' 'MTDPVQPQRSSKRARLCSIENANRIATRVAEHVQGDTAVVKTGNPLQPFRVVLASKAAPGRTVSRVVTCNDDEPDDQ' A
#
# COMPACT_ATOMS: atom_id res chain seq x y z
N MET A 1 -7.21 7.69 31.20
CA MET A 1 -7.18 7.60 29.73
C MET A 1 -6.43 6.33 29.41
N THR A 2 -7.10 5.31 28.87
CA THR A 2 -6.49 4.01 28.58
C THR A 2 -6.13 4.00 27.11
N ASP A 3 -4.85 4.14 26.79
CA ASP A 3 -4.34 3.86 25.45
C ASP A 3 -4.83 2.46 25.04
N PRO A 4 -5.39 2.29 23.84
CA PRO A 4 -5.81 0.97 23.41
C PRO A 4 -4.57 0.09 23.37
N VAL A 5 -4.55 -0.94 24.22
CA VAL A 5 -3.58 -2.04 24.19
C VAL A 5 -3.53 -2.52 22.75
N GLN A 6 -2.51 -2.09 22.01
CA GLN A 6 -2.22 -2.70 20.73
C GLN A 6 -1.92 -4.15 21.08
N PRO A 7 -2.75 -5.13 20.65
CA PRO A 7 -2.51 -6.52 21.00
C PRO A 7 -1.07 -6.82 20.62
N GLN A 8 -0.24 -7.29 21.56
CA GLN A 8 1.17 -7.56 21.31
C GLN A 8 1.26 -8.50 20.11
N ARG A 9 1.51 -7.92 18.93
CA ARG A 9 1.57 -8.68 17.69
C ARG A 9 2.87 -9.45 17.76
N SER A 10 2.84 -10.72 17.36
CA SER A 10 4.08 -11.48 17.19
C SER A 10 5.05 -10.70 16.30
N SER A 11 6.35 -10.88 16.52
CA SER A 11 7.41 -10.24 15.72
C SER A 11 7.20 -10.40 14.21
N LYS A 12 6.76 -11.61 13.79
CA LYS A 12 6.38 -11.89 12.39
C LYS A 12 5.26 -10.98 11.90
N ARG A 13 4.20 -10.82 12.70
CA ARG A 13 3.05 -9.98 12.33
C ARG A 13 3.40 -8.50 12.36
N ALA A 14 4.26 -8.04 13.27
CA ALA A 14 4.77 -6.68 13.25
C ALA A 14 5.49 -6.36 11.93
N ARG A 15 6.35 -7.29 11.46
CA ARG A 15 7.06 -7.15 10.17
C ARG A 15 6.13 -7.20 8.96
N LEU A 16 5.19 -8.16 8.92
CA LEU A 16 4.29 -8.31 7.76
C LEU A 16 3.27 -7.17 7.65
N CYS A 17 2.82 -6.64 8.78
CA CYS A 17 1.88 -5.53 8.83
C CYS A 17 2.58 -4.16 8.91
N SER A 18 3.88 -4.09 8.63
CA SER A 18 4.62 -2.82 8.63
C SER A 18 4.39 -2.05 7.33
N ILE A 19 4.61 -0.74 7.37
CA ILE A 19 4.53 0.10 6.17
C ILE A 19 5.67 -0.21 5.20
N GLU A 20 6.87 -0.53 5.70
CA GLU A 20 7.98 -0.89 4.81
C GLU A 20 7.68 -2.16 4.04
N ASN A 21 7.06 -3.16 4.68
CA ASN A 21 6.63 -4.36 3.97
C ASN A 21 5.56 -4.02 2.92
N ALA A 22 4.58 -3.18 3.25
CA ALA A 22 3.56 -2.75 2.31
C ALA A 22 4.15 -2.03 1.09
N ASN A 23 5.13 -1.13 1.29
CA ASN A 23 5.82 -0.45 0.19
C ASN A 23 6.58 -1.43 -0.70
N ARG A 24 7.29 -2.41 -0.11
CA ARG A 24 7.98 -3.46 -0.88
C ARG A 24 7.02 -4.28 -1.75
N ILE A 25 5.84 -4.58 -1.23
CA ILE A 25 4.80 -5.28 -2.00
C ILE A 25 4.23 -4.35 -3.08
N ALA A 26 4.01 -3.07 -2.78
CA ALA A 26 3.50 -2.11 -3.75
C ALA A 26 4.41 -1.98 -4.97
N THR A 27 5.73 -1.88 -4.78
CA THR A 27 6.70 -1.88 -5.88
C THR A 27 6.58 -3.14 -6.74
N ARG A 28 6.58 -4.33 -6.12
CA ARG A 28 6.47 -5.60 -6.85
C ARG A 28 5.16 -5.74 -7.62
N VAL A 29 4.06 -5.28 -7.02
CA VAL A 29 2.75 -5.29 -7.68
C VAL A 29 2.75 -4.33 -8.85
N ALA A 30 3.30 -3.12 -8.68
CA ALA A 30 3.40 -2.13 -9.75
C ALA A 30 4.21 -2.65 -10.94
N GLU A 31 5.35 -3.30 -10.68
CA GLU A 31 6.17 -3.96 -11.69
C GLU A 31 5.39 -5.09 -12.40
N HIS A 32 4.66 -5.92 -11.64
CA HIS A 32 3.93 -7.06 -12.19
C HIS A 32 2.72 -6.67 -13.03
N VAL A 33 1.98 -5.64 -12.62
CA VAL A 33 0.78 -5.15 -13.32
C VAL A 33 1.09 -4.06 -14.32
N GLN A 34 2.35 -3.62 -14.42
CA GLN A 34 2.81 -2.49 -15.23
C GLN A 34 1.94 -1.25 -15.02
N GLY A 35 1.73 -0.87 -13.76
CA GLY A 35 0.87 0.26 -13.47
C GLY A 35 1.01 0.79 -12.05
N ASP A 36 0.57 2.03 -11.87
CA ASP A 36 0.69 2.74 -10.61
C ASP A 36 -0.08 2.06 -9.47
N THR A 37 0.59 1.94 -8.33
CA THR A 37 -0.02 1.39 -7.11
C THR A 37 0.09 2.38 -5.95
N ALA A 38 -0.73 2.17 -4.94
CA ALA A 38 -0.73 2.96 -3.73
C ALA A 38 -0.88 2.08 -2.50
N VAL A 39 -0.20 2.47 -1.42
CA VAL A 39 -0.41 1.93 -0.09
C VAL A 39 -1.42 2.80 0.65
N VAL A 40 -2.49 2.19 1.14
CA VAL A 40 -3.54 2.87 1.91
C VAL A 40 -3.58 2.36 3.36
N LYS A 41 -3.82 3.28 4.30
CA LYS A 41 -4.18 2.96 5.68
C LYS A 41 -5.65 2.54 5.75
N THR A 42 -5.91 1.38 6.34
CA THR A 42 -7.27 0.80 6.38
C THR A 42 -8.06 1.17 7.63
N GLY A 43 -7.38 1.57 8.71
CA GLY A 43 -7.96 1.70 10.05
C GLY A 43 -8.22 0.37 10.77
N ASN A 44 -8.05 -0.78 10.10
CA ASN A 44 -8.21 -2.10 10.70
C ASN A 44 -6.88 -2.55 11.35
N PRO A 45 -6.84 -2.80 12.67
CA PRO A 45 -5.63 -3.28 13.34
C PRO A 45 -5.19 -4.67 12.86
N LEU A 46 -6.05 -5.47 12.24
CA LEU A 46 -5.65 -6.75 11.64
C LEU A 46 -4.89 -6.59 10.32
N GLN A 47 -5.20 -5.55 9.56
CA GLN A 47 -4.63 -5.30 8.25
C GLN A 47 -4.38 -3.79 8.07
N PRO A 48 -3.42 -3.19 8.78
CA PRO A 48 -3.28 -1.73 8.86
C PRO A 48 -2.98 -1.07 7.51
N PHE A 49 -2.33 -1.80 6.60
CA PHE A 49 -1.98 -1.33 5.26
C PHE A 49 -2.50 -2.27 4.20
N ARG A 50 -2.87 -1.71 3.05
CA ARG A 50 -3.28 -2.46 1.86
C ARG A 50 -2.69 -1.82 0.62
N VAL A 51 -2.24 -2.64 -0.33
CA VAL A 51 -1.84 -2.21 -1.66
C VAL A 51 -3.07 -2.23 -2.58
N VAL A 52 -3.30 -1.14 -3.30
CA VAL A 52 -4.36 -0.99 -4.30
C VAL A 52 -3.78 -0.32 -5.55
N LEU A 53 -4.48 -0.38 -6.68
CA LEU A 53 -4.15 0.45 -7.84
C LEU A 53 -4.30 1.93 -7.48
N ALA A 54 -3.40 2.77 -7.97
CA ALA A 54 -3.39 4.20 -7.62
C ALA A 54 -4.71 4.90 -8.01
N SER A 55 -5.31 4.51 -9.14
CA SER A 55 -6.60 5.01 -9.62
C SER A 55 -7.79 4.65 -8.72
N LYS A 56 -7.62 3.68 -7.80
CA LYS A 56 -8.63 3.24 -6.83
C LYS A 56 -8.32 3.71 -5.41
N ALA A 57 -7.22 4.43 -5.22
CA ALA A 57 -6.78 4.88 -3.90
C ALA A 57 -7.51 6.16 -3.49
N ALA A 58 -8.18 6.13 -2.33
CA ALA A 58 -8.79 7.32 -1.75
C ALA A 58 -7.69 8.26 -1.20
N PRO A 59 -7.60 9.53 -1.64
CA PRO A 59 -6.51 10.44 -1.27
C PRO A 59 -6.29 10.58 0.24
N GLY A 60 -7.39 10.66 1.02
CA GLY A 60 -7.32 10.81 2.48
C GLY A 60 -6.85 9.56 3.25
N ARG A 61 -6.59 8.44 2.57
CA ARG A 61 -6.06 7.20 3.18
C ARG A 61 -4.74 6.75 2.59
N THR A 62 -4.30 7.36 1.49
CA THR A 62 -3.04 7.05 0.83
C THR A 62 -1.87 7.52 1.69
N VAL A 63 -0.89 6.65 1.87
CA VAL A 63 0.34 6.95 2.62
C VAL A 63 1.61 6.82 1.79
N SER A 64 1.54 6.10 0.69
CA SER A 64 2.61 6.01 -0.30
C SER A 64 2.02 5.69 -1.67
N ARG A 65 2.67 6.16 -2.73
CA ARG A 65 2.33 5.85 -4.13
C ARG A 65 3.61 5.39 -4.82
N VAL A 66 3.50 4.32 -5.59
CA VAL A 66 4.52 3.87 -6.54
C VAL A 66 4.01 4.26 -7.91
N VAL A 67 4.76 5.14 -8.56
CA VAL A 67 4.51 5.55 -9.95
C VAL A 67 5.44 4.75 -10.83
N THR A 68 4.87 4.04 -11.80
CA THR A 68 5.62 3.43 -12.88
C THR A 68 5.68 4.44 -14.01
N CYS A 69 6.88 4.73 -14.51
CA CYS A 69 7.06 5.49 -15.74
C CYS A 69 6.61 4.60 -16.90
N ASN A 70 5.31 4.45 -17.08
CA ASN A 70 4.81 4.02 -18.37
C ASN A 70 4.86 5.29 -19.23
N ASP A 71 5.74 5.30 -20.23
CA ASP A 71 5.53 6.11 -21.42
C ASP A 71 4.20 5.64 -22.02
N ASP A 72 3.10 6.21 -21.52
CA ASP A 72 1.80 6.19 -22.18
C ASP A 72 2.02 7.03 -23.45
N GLU A 73 2.69 6.45 -24.46
CA GLU A 73 2.51 6.92 -25.82
C GLU A 73 1.02 6.71 -26.11
N PRO A 74 0.24 7.78 -26.32
CA PRO A 74 -1.12 7.61 -26.77
C PRO A 74 -1.04 6.88 -28.11
N ASP A 75 -1.61 5.67 -28.17
CA ASP A 75 -1.88 4.96 -29.41
C ASP A 75 -2.93 5.79 -30.17
N ASP A 76 -2.45 6.79 -30.91
CA ASP A 76 -3.23 7.59 -31.85
C ASP A 76 -3.30 6.78 -33.16
N GLN A 77 -4.33 5.94 -33.28
CA GLN A 77 -4.68 5.24 -34.51
C GLN A 77 -6.07 5.63 -35.01
#